data_AF-A0A3P6T4S9-F1
#
_entry.id   AF-A0A3P6T4S9-F1
#
_cell.length_a   1.000
_cell.length_b   1.000
_cell.length_c   1.000
_cell.angle_alpha   90.00
_cell.angle_beta   90.00
_cell.angle_gamma   90.00
#
_symmetry.space_group_name_H-M   'P 1'
#
loop_
_entity.id
_entity.type
_entity.pdbx_description
1 polymer ?
#
loop_
_entity_poly.entity_id
_entity_poly.type
_entity_poly.pdbx_seq_one_letter_code
_entity_poly.pdbx_strand_id
1 'polypeptide(L)'
;MIMQRLPPGADYNAPRIKIDGAELKNVDIFTYLGSTLSRNTKIDDKVARRISTVSQACGRLQAFVWNRHGLQMSTKLKTYKATVPTKRRK
;
A
#
# COMPACT_ATOMS: atom_id res chain seq x y z
N MET A 1 16.66 -4.50 2.32
CA MET A 1 16.17 -5.82 1.85
C MET A 1 15.62 -5.63 0.45
N ILE A 2 16.34 -6.07 -0.58
CA ILE A 2 15.88 -5.98 -1.98
C ILE A 2 14.99 -7.21 -2.21
N MET A 3 13.67 -7.00 -2.29
CA MET A 3 12.74 -8.05 -2.66
C MET A 3 12.61 -8.06 -4.19
N GLN A 4 13.32 -8.97 -4.86
CA GLN A 4 13.12 -9.19 -6.29
C GLN A 4 11.76 -9.87 -6.49
N ARG A 5 10.86 -9.20 -7.21
CA ARG A 5 9.54 -9.76 -7.56
C ARG A 5 9.73 -10.76 -8.70
N LEU A 6 9.41 -12.03 -8.46
CA LEU A 6 9.42 -13.06 -9.49
C LEU A 6 8.29 -12.83 -10.53
N PRO A 7 8.50 -13.21 -11.80
CA PRO A 7 7.44 -13.22 -12.81
C PRO A 7 6.24 -14.08 -12.36
N PRO A 8 4.99 -13.69 -12.71
CA PRO A 8 3.83 -14.52 -12.44
C PRO A 8 3.99 -15.92 -13.09
N GLY A 9 3.94 -16.98 -12.29
CA GLY A 9 4.05 -18.36 -12.76
C GLY A 9 5.45 -19.00 -12.67
N ALA A 10 6.46 -18.32 -12.12
CA ALA A 10 7.75 -18.93 -11.82
C ALA A 10 7.71 -19.72 -10.50
N ASP A 11 8.33 -20.91 -10.50
CA ASP A 11 8.49 -21.71 -9.28
C ASP A 11 9.28 -20.95 -8.22
N TYR A 12 8.70 -20.84 -7.02
CA TYR A 12 9.34 -20.16 -5.89
C TYR A 12 10.47 -21.02 -5.32
N ASN A 13 11.70 -20.75 -5.75
CA ASN A 13 12.89 -21.30 -5.11
C ASN A 13 13.21 -20.50 -3.84
N ALA A 14 13.31 -21.19 -2.70
CA ALA A 14 13.58 -20.54 -1.43
C ALA A 14 14.95 -19.83 -1.46
N PRO A 15 15.03 -18.54 -1.10
CA PRO A 15 16.29 -17.82 -1.11
C PRO A 15 17.26 -18.40 -0.08
N ARG A 16 18.51 -18.61 -0.50
CA ARG A 16 19.63 -19.05 0.35
C ARG A 16 20.51 -17.85 0.65
N ILE A 17 20.25 -17.20 1.79
CA ILE A 17 20.97 -15.99 2.21
C ILE A 17 22.03 -16.38 3.23
N LYS A 18 23.29 -15.96 3.01
CA LYS A 18 24.38 -16.11 3.97
C LYS A 18 24.76 -14.75 4.55
N ILE A 19 24.90 -14.67 5.86
CA ILE A 19 25.45 -13.50 6.58
C ILE A 19 26.65 -14.02 7.37
N ASP A 20 27.83 -13.41 7.16
CA ASP A 20 29.08 -13.78 7.82
C ASP A 20 29.41 -15.29 7.78
N GLY A 21 29.12 -15.93 6.65
CA GLY A 21 29.35 -17.36 6.44
C GLY A 21 28.26 -18.27 7.00
N ALA A 22 27.33 -17.77 7.82
CA ALA A 22 26.19 -18.51 8.34
C ALA A 22 24.97 -18.40 7.39
N GLU A 23 24.37 -19.54 7.02
CA GLU A 23 23.15 -19.57 6.20
C GLU A 23 21.91 -19.32 7.09
N LEU A 24 21.09 -18.34 6.69
CA LEU A 24 19.87 -18.00 7.42
C LEU A 24 18.77 -19.04 7.14
N LYS A 25 18.05 -19.44 8.20
CA LYS A 25 16.87 -20.29 8.07
C LYS A 25 15.72 -19.53 7.41
N ASN A 26 15.07 -20.17 6.47
CA ASN A 26 13.81 -19.70 5.91
C ASN A 26 12.69 -19.83 6.95
N VAL A 27 11.87 -18.80 7.10
CA VAL A 27 10.73 -18.76 8.03
C VAL A 27 9.45 -18.51 7.24
N ASP A 28 8.39 -19.24 7.56
CA ASP A 28 7.10 -19.12 6.88
C ASP A 28 6.31 -17.87 7.30
N ILE A 29 6.50 -17.44 8.56
CA ILE A 29 5.83 -16.30 9.18
C ILE A 29 6.87 -15.45 9.92
N PHE A 30 7.09 -14.23 9.46
CA PHE A 30 7.98 -13.24 10.07
C PHE A 30 7.18 -12.09 10.68
N THR A 31 7.22 -11.96 12.01
CA THR A 31 6.54 -10.88 12.72
C THR A 31 7.54 -9.82 13.13
N TYR A 32 7.32 -8.57 12.70
CA TYR A 32 8.15 -7.44 13.07
C TYR A 32 7.29 -6.21 13.39
N LEU A 33 7.48 -5.66 14.60
CA LEU A 33 6.79 -4.46 15.09
C LEU A 33 5.27 -4.46 14.83
N GLY A 34 4.61 -5.60 15.11
CA GLY A 34 3.16 -5.75 14.91
C GLY A 34 2.71 -5.97 13.46
N SER A 35 3.63 -6.11 12.51
CA SER A 35 3.34 -6.59 11.15
C SER A 35 3.79 -8.02 10.96
N THR A 36 2.88 -8.88 10.51
CA THR A 36 3.20 -10.25 10.10
C THR A 36 3.40 -10.30 8.57
N LEU A 37 4.52 -10.86 8.13
CA LEU A 37 4.87 -11.14 6.75
C LEU A 37 4.90 -12.66 6.56
N SER A 38 4.10 -13.20 5.65
CA SER A 38 4.18 -14.63 5.30
C SER A 38 4.95 -14.84 4.01
N ARG A 39 5.48 -16.05 3.82
CA ARG A 39 6.10 -16.50 2.56
C ARG A 39 5.15 -16.42 1.37
N ASN A 40 3.86 -16.67 1.60
CA ASN A 40 2.84 -16.63 0.55
C ASN A 40 2.38 -15.18 0.29
N THR A 41 1.90 -14.94 -0.93
CA THR A 41 1.38 -13.72 -1.60
C THR A 41 0.55 -12.70 -0.80
N LYS A 42 0.39 -12.83 0.52
CA LYS A 42 -0.29 -11.89 1.45
C LYS A 42 0.24 -10.45 1.42
N ILE A 43 1.37 -10.17 0.77
CA ILE A 43 1.78 -8.80 0.47
C ILE A 43 0.71 -8.12 -0.38
N ASP A 44 0.17 -8.82 -1.38
CA ASP A 44 -0.86 -8.27 -2.26
C ASP A 44 -2.16 -8.02 -1.48
N ASP A 45 -2.61 -8.96 -0.65
CA ASP A 45 -3.78 -8.76 0.22
C ASP A 45 -3.61 -7.56 1.17
N LYS A 46 -2.42 -7.37 1.74
CA LYS A 46 -2.12 -6.21 2.60
C LYS A 46 -2.14 -4.91 1.82
N VAL A 47 -1.60 -4.91 0.59
CA VAL A 47 -1.61 -3.76 -0.31
C VAL A 47 -3.04 -3.45 -0.75
N ALA A 48 -3.79 -4.45 -1.20
CA ALA A 48 -5.20 -4.35 -1.56
C ALA A 48 -6.04 -3.82 -0.39
N ARG A 49 -5.82 -4.31 0.84
CA ARG A 49 -6.48 -3.81 2.05
C ARG A 49 -6.17 -2.34 2.32
N ARG A 50 -4.90 -1.93 2.17
CA ARG A 50 -4.49 -0.52 2.33
C ARG A 50 -5.12 0.36 1.26
N ILE A 51 -5.10 -0.08 -0.01
CA ILE A 51 -5.73 0.62 -1.13
C ILE A 51 -7.23 0.77 -0.88
N SER A 52 -7.91 -0.32 -0.50
CA SER A 52 -9.34 -0.30 -0.16
C SER A 52 -9.67 0.68 0.96
N THR A 53 -8.85 0.72 2.01
CA THR A 53 -9.03 1.67 3.13
C THR A 53 -8.88 3.12 2.68
N VAL A 54 -7.85 3.43 1.89
CA VAL A 54 -7.62 4.77 1.35
C VAL A 54 -8.76 5.18 0.40
N SER A 55 -9.18 4.29 -0.48
CA SER A 55 -10.31 4.51 -1.39
C SER A 55 -11.61 4.78 -0.62
N GLN A 56 -11.88 4.04 0.45
CA GLN A 56 -13.05 4.26 1.30
C GLN A 56 -13.01 5.64 1.99
N ALA A 57 -11.86 6.01 2.57
CA ALA A 57 -11.69 7.32 3.20
C ALA A 57 -11.86 8.46 2.19
N CYS A 58 -11.32 8.29 0.97
CA CYS A 58 -11.48 9.23 -0.12
C CYS A 58 -12.94 9.35 -0.57
N GLY A 59 -13.66 8.23 -0.72
CA GLY A 59 -15.08 8.22 -1.05
C GLY A 59 -15.94 8.90 0.02
N ARG A 60 -15.63 8.70 1.30
CA ARG A 60 -16.27 9.43 2.42
C ARG A 60 -16.03 10.94 2.31
N LEU A 61 -14.78 11.34 2.09
CA LEU A 61 -14.43 12.76 1.90
C LEU A 61 -15.17 13.35 0.69
N GLN A 62 -15.24 12.61 -0.41
CA GLN A 62 -15.97 13.02 -1.61
C GLN A 62 -17.46 13.25 -1.30
N ALA A 63 -18.11 12.34 -0.58
CA ALA A 63 -19.51 12.51 -0.18
C ALA A 63 -19.72 13.76 0.69
N PHE A 64 -18.82 14.03 1.66
CA PHE A 64 -18.92 15.23 2.51
C PHE A 64 -18.74 16.54 1.74
N VAL A 65 -17.83 16.57 0.76
CA VAL A 65 -17.54 17.79 0.00
C VAL A 65 -18.58 18.01 -1.09
N TRP A 66 -18.94 16.99 -1.86
CA TRP A 66 -19.78 17.17 -3.05
C TRP A 66 -21.27 17.05 -2.74
N ASN A 67 -21.70 16.10 -1.91
CA ASN A 67 -23.14 15.84 -1.67
C ASN A 67 -23.73 16.73 -0.58
N ARG A 68 -22.92 17.51 0.13
CA ARG A 68 -23.42 18.45 1.15
C ARG A 68 -23.97 19.71 0.49
N HIS A 69 -25.29 19.89 0.58
CA HIS A 69 -26.02 21.05 0.04
C HIS A 69 -25.70 22.36 0.77
N GLY A 70 -25.39 22.30 2.07
CA GLY A 70 -25.00 23.46 2.88
C GLY A 70 -23.53 23.86 2.76
N LEU A 71 -22.75 23.23 1.88
CA LEU A 71 -21.35 23.58 1.67
C LEU A 71 -21.23 24.55 0.48
N GLN A 72 -20.67 25.74 0.75
CA GLN A 72 -20.49 26.77 -0.27
C GLN A 72 -19.59 26.26 -1.42
N MET A 73 -19.93 26.64 -2.65
CA MET A 73 -19.19 26.25 -3.87
C MET A 73 -17.71 26.67 -3.83
N SER A 74 -17.42 27.83 -3.25
CA SER A 74 -16.06 28.34 -3.03
C SER A 74 -15.21 27.39 -2.16
N THR A 75 -15.82 26.79 -1.14
CA THR A 75 -15.16 25.80 -0.27
C THR A 75 -14.90 24.51 -1.02
N LYS A 76 -15.86 24.01 -1.82
CA LYS A 76 -15.66 22.83 -2.68
C LYS A 76 -14.47 23.02 -3.64
N LEU A 77 -14.37 24.20 -4.28
CA LEU A 77 -13.27 24.56 -5.18
C LEU A 77 -11.91 24.66 -4.48
N LYS A 78 -11.85 25.25 -3.29
CA LYS A 78 -10.61 25.34 -2.48
C LYS A 78 -10.12 23.94 -2.10
N THR A 79 -11.03 23.06 -1.68
CA THR A 79 -10.68 21.67 -1.34
C THR A 79 -10.16 20.90 -2.54
N TYR A 80 -10.75 21.04 -3.72
CA TYR A 80 -10.24 20.41 -4.95
C TYR A 80 -8.79 20.83 -5.25
N LYS A 81 -8.48 22.13 -5.16
CA LYS A 81 -7.12 22.65 -5.38
C LYS A 81 -6.10 22.13 -4.36
N ALA A 82 -6.51 21.89 -3.12
CA ALA A 82 -5.64 21.38 -2.06
C ALA A 82 -5.39 19.87 -2.16
N THR A 83 -6.38 19.10 -2.60
CA THR A 83 -6.35 17.63 -2.59
C THR A 83 -5.80 17.04 -3.89
N VAL A 84 -5.94 17.71 -5.03
CA VAL A 84 -5.35 17.23 -6.29
C VAL A 84 -3.88 17.64 -6.31
N PRO A 85 -2.92 16.68 -6.22
CA PRO A 85 -1.51 17.01 -6.40
C PRO A 85 -1.32 17.45 -7.85
N THR A 86 -1.16 18.76 -8.07
CA THR A 86 -0.69 19.29 -9.34
C THR A 86 0.74 18.82 -9.51
N LYS A 87 0.94 17.69 -10.21
CA LYS A 87 2.27 17.23 -10.61
C LYS A 87 2.86 18.25 -11.59
N ARG A 88 3.54 19.27 -11.08
CA ARG A 88 4.60 19.94 -11.84
C ARG A 88 5.79 18.98 -11.85
N ARG A 89 5.87 18.13 -12.88
CA ARG A 89 7.14 17.54 -13.26
C ARG A 89 8.03 18.69 -13.75
N LYS A 90 9.12 18.96 -13.04
CA LYS A 90 10.29 19.64 -13.59
C LYS A 90 11.26 18.56 -14.04
#